data_AF-F4RT81-F1
#
_entry.id   AF-F4RT81-F1
#
_cell.length_a   1.000
_cell.length_b   1.000
_cell.length_c   1.000
_cell.angle_alpha   90.00
_cell.angle_beta   90.00
_cell.angle_gamma   90.00
#
_symmetry.space_group_name_H-M   'P 1'
#
loop_
_entity.id
_entity.type
_entity.pdbx_description
1 polymer ?
#
loop_
_entity_poly.entity_id
_entity_poly.type
_entity_poly.pdbx_seq_one_letter_code
_entity_poly.pdbx_strand_id
1 'polypeptide(L)'
;MTSGMPNFNLEESKEFDYLDSETYFESEAIKDFFDLGESEALSGIDYHKVWYGPRKPRELQARDYLVEYLKRPLKDRKNSDPFFTCPPHLDDRSPGVDSLQLMNEMLQSDKHYWPQYILDILNTKPSEKIKNFWAFIFAIADFMPTPCLQITFFAVLKEQKNIPSGFDDKIKMNGIFEHVLYRYAKRMKEHVVLLGRRVVYIKKEEAIDIFTRDKQEKLGEYAINFEKKWSPDEEVVLYKNWASHMLVYIQVKGPIKALLETQAIQASLITSYNRDDRAQCLVNWEGERFQALAKEAVDIIQSSSKHSLNKFEMYQSEYSYGISSYWAYEVEDIRKVLGFWSTYMPFHFDIQFHPGSWKPYSFLAFLIMDKTKDNDLEKLMKRFLPITATCEPSTVLVAFLEFLEHNSESQRLRTKARDALKIIESEHQQEKVDSEEVFKKKAKMEV
;
A
#
# COMPACT_ATOMS: atom_id res chain seq x y z
N MET A 1 36.16 -6.72 7.42
CA MET A 1 35.41 -5.50 7.78
C MET A 1 34.05 -5.59 7.11
N THR A 2 33.06 -6.13 7.82
CA THR A 2 31.70 -6.37 7.30
C THR A 2 30.85 -5.14 7.56
N SER A 3 30.53 -4.39 6.51
CA SER A 3 29.60 -3.26 6.54
C SER A 3 28.19 -3.78 6.84
N GLY A 4 27.65 -3.41 7.99
CA GLY A 4 26.24 -3.68 8.32
C GLY A 4 25.33 -2.89 7.38
N MET A 5 24.37 -3.58 6.75
CA MET A 5 23.34 -2.94 5.94
C MET A 5 22.44 -2.04 6.83
N PRO A 6 22.06 -0.84 6.35
CA PRO A 6 21.14 0.03 7.08
C PRO A 6 19.73 -0.59 7.20
N ASN A 7 19.10 -0.25 8.31
CA ASN A 7 17.82 -0.79 8.78
C ASN A 7 16.69 0.01 8.13
N PHE A 8 15.78 -0.65 7.40
CA PHE A 8 14.61 -0.01 6.83
C PHE A 8 13.37 -0.52 7.55
N ASN A 9 12.81 0.30 8.46
CA ASN A 9 11.56 0.02 9.15
C ASN A 9 10.64 1.23 8.97
N LEU A 10 9.87 1.24 7.88
CA LEU A 10 9.01 2.36 7.45
C LEU A 10 7.59 2.31 8.05
N GLU A 11 7.29 1.37 8.97
CA GLU A 11 5.91 1.05 9.37
C GLU A 11 5.64 1.11 10.87
N GLU A 12 6.48 1.77 11.67
CA GLU A 12 6.09 2.17 13.04
C GLU A 12 5.32 3.49 13.01
N SER A 13 4.11 3.46 12.44
CA SER A 13 3.07 4.43 12.74
C SER A 13 1.80 3.66 13.05
N LYS A 14 1.24 3.87 14.24
CA LYS A 14 -0.01 3.27 14.71
C LYS A 14 -1.05 3.27 13.58
N GLU A 15 -1.35 2.08 13.04
CA GLU A 15 -2.52 1.86 12.21
C GLU A 15 -3.73 2.29 13.04
N PHE A 16 -4.35 3.40 12.66
CA PHE A 16 -5.73 3.65 13.03
C PHE A 16 -6.57 2.56 12.39
N ASP A 17 -7.45 1.94 13.18
CA ASP A 17 -8.37 0.88 12.78
C ASP A 17 -9.15 1.25 11.49
N TYR A 18 -8.61 0.87 10.34
CA TYR A 18 -9.32 0.79 9.06
C TYR A 18 -10.09 -0.54 8.94
N LEU A 19 -10.31 -1.23 10.05
CA LEU A 19 -10.98 -2.53 10.12
C LEU A 19 -12.48 -2.48 9.72
N ASP A 20 -13.12 -1.31 9.73
CA ASP A 20 -14.56 -1.21 9.41
C ASP A 20 -14.87 -1.22 7.89
N SER A 21 -13.97 -0.77 7.03
CA SER A 21 -14.16 -0.87 5.57
C SER A 21 -13.75 -2.23 5.00
N GLU A 22 -12.85 -2.95 5.69
CA GLU A 22 -12.35 -4.28 5.28
C GLU A 22 -13.44 -5.36 5.35
N THR A 23 -14.23 -5.39 6.43
CA THR A 23 -15.34 -6.36 6.58
C THR A 23 -16.49 -6.11 5.60
N TYR A 24 -16.75 -4.85 5.25
CA TYR A 24 -17.86 -4.51 4.36
C TYR A 24 -17.55 -4.89 2.90
N PHE A 25 -16.37 -4.51 2.39
CA PHE A 25 -15.92 -4.83 1.03
C PHE A 25 -15.72 -6.32 0.78
N GLU A 26 -15.16 -7.07 1.74
CA GLU A 26 -15.08 -8.53 1.62
C GLU A 26 -16.49 -9.15 1.60
N SER A 27 -17.46 -8.63 2.35
CA SER A 27 -18.80 -9.26 2.46
C SER A 27 -19.73 -9.10 1.25
N GLU A 28 -19.69 -7.97 0.54
CA GLU A 28 -20.52 -7.75 -0.68
C GLU A 28 -19.86 -8.35 -1.92
N ALA A 29 -18.53 -8.19 -2.07
CA ALA A 29 -17.75 -8.81 -3.16
C ALA A 29 -17.87 -10.33 -3.20
N ILE A 30 -17.85 -10.96 -2.02
CA ILE A 30 -18.01 -12.41 -1.87
C ILE A 30 -19.42 -12.83 -2.30
N LYS A 31 -20.46 -12.04 -2.02
CA LYS A 31 -21.84 -12.36 -2.42
C LYS A 31 -22.03 -12.32 -3.94
N ASP A 32 -21.47 -11.33 -4.62
CA ASP A 32 -21.56 -11.22 -6.09
C ASP A 32 -20.70 -12.28 -6.81
N PHE A 33 -19.61 -12.75 -6.18
CA PHE A 33 -18.85 -13.93 -6.63
C PHE A 33 -19.71 -15.21 -6.72
N PHE A 34 -20.72 -15.35 -5.85
CA PHE A 34 -21.61 -16.51 -5.79
C PHE A 34 -22.84 -16.42 -6.69
N ASP A 35 -23.17 -15.24 -7.24
CA ASP A 35 -24.36 -15.04 -8.08
C ASP A 35 -24.11 -15.28 -9.58
N LEU A 36 -22.95 -15.84 -9.92
CA LEU A 36 -22.62 -16.18 -11.31
C LEU A 36 -23.33 -17.45 -11.81
N GLY A 37 -24.06 -18.18 -10.96
CA GLY A 37 -24.76 -19.42 -11.29
C GLY A 37 -23.90 -20.67 -11.09
N GLU A 38 -24.53 -21.80 -10.79
CA GLU A 38 -23.90 -23.09 -10.48
C GLU A 38 -22.92 -23.52 -11.58
N SER A 39 -21.69 -23.84 -11.20
CA SER A 39 -20.83 -24.65 -12.06
C SER A 39 -21.23 -26.11 -11.84
N GLU A 40 -21.79 -26.75 -12.87
CA GLU A 40 -22.16 -28.18 -12.82
C GLU A 40 -20.97 -29.05 -12.36
N ALA A 41 -19.73 -28.62 -12.63
CA ALA A 41 -18.48 -29.31 -12.25
C ALA A 41 -18.13 -29.31 -10.76
N LEU A 42 -18.71 -28.46 -9.91
CA LEU A 42 -18.53 -28.53 -8.45
C LEU A 42 -19.83 -28.81 -7.69
N SER A 43 -20.94 -29.03 -8.42
CA SER A 43 -22.26 -29.29 -7.85
C SER A 43 -22.31 -30.58 -6.99
N GLY A 44 -21.36 -31.50 -7.20
CA GLY A 44 -21.32 -32.83 -6.58
C GLY A 44 -20.71 -32.93 -5.18
N ILE A 45 -20.11 -31.86 -4.63
CA ILE A 45 -19.54 -31.87 -3.27
C ILE A 45 -19.98 -30.62 -2.49
N ASP A 46 -20.69 -30.85 -1.38
CA ASP A 46 -21.37 -29.78 -0.64
C ASP A 46 -20.44 -28.74 -0.01
N TYR A 47 -19.21 -29.09 0.40
CA TYR A 47 -18.30 -28.11 1.01
C TYR A 47 -17.57 -27.21 -0.01
N HIS A 48 -17.48 -27.60 -1.29
CA HIS A 48 -16.89 -26.74 -2.35
C HIS A 48 -17.84 -25.62 -2.79
N LYS A 49 -19.12 -25.67 -2.38
CA LYS A 49 -20.13 -24.65 -2.65
C LYS A 49 -19.95 -23.39 -1.80
N VAL A 50 -19.16 -23.47 -0.72
CA VAL A 50 -18.97 -22.36 0.23
C VAL A 50 -17.48 -22.15 0.49
N TRP A 51 -16.83 -21.34 -0.36
CA TRP A 51 -15.49 -20.82 -0.10
C TRP A 51 -15.48 -19.78 1.01
N TYR A 52 -16.56 -18.99 1.10
CA TYR A 52 -16.79 -17.97 2.09
C TYR A 52 -18.30 -17.80 2.31
N GLY A 53 -18.78 -18.01 3.52
CA GLY A 53 -20.18 -17.79 3.89
C GLY A 53 -20.31 -17.51 5.39
N PRO A 54 -21.43 -16.94 5.86
CA PRO A 54 -21.68 -16.79 7.29
C PRO A 54 -21.55 -18.18 7.94
N ARG A 55 -20.66 -18.30 8.93
CA ARG A 55 -20.42 -19.55 9.66
C ARG A 55 -21.75 -20.05 10.22
N LYS A 56 -22.34 -21.07 9.60
CA LYS A 56 -23.25 -21.94 10.33
C LYS A 56 -22.40 -22.66 11.36
N PRO A 57 -22.77 -22.63 12.66
CA PRO A 57 -21.98 -23.29 13.68
C PRO A 57 -22.04 -24.80 13.40
N ARG A 58 -20.93 -25.36 12.88
CA ARG A 58 -20.59 -26.79 12.61
C ARG A 58 -20.22 -27.17 11.16
N GLU A 59 -20.26 -26.26 10.18
CA GLU A 59 -19.82 -26.58 8.81
C GLU A 59 -18.39 -26.07 8.54
N LEU A 60 -17.47 -26.98 8.19
CA LEU A 60 -16.12 -26.63 7.68
C LEU A 60 -16.25 -26.06 6.27
N GLN A 61 -15.65 -24.90 6.01
CA GLN A 61 -15.69 -24.24 4.69
C GLN A 61 -14.61 -24.82 3.77
N ALA A 62 -14.73 -24.65 2.45
CA ALA A 62 -13.72 -25.13 1.48
C ALA A 62 -12.30 -24.64 1.82
N ARG A 63 -12.19 -23.43 2.36
CA ARG A 63 -10.93 -22.84 2.85
C ARG A 63 -10.32 -23.63 4.00
N ASP A 64 -11.13 -24.08 4.96
CA ASP A 64 -10.63 -24.86 6.11
C ASP A 64 -10.07 -26.21 5.64
N TYR A 65 -10.73 -26.86 4.68
CA TYR A 65 -10.21 -28.08 4.06
C TYR A 65 -8.92 -27.84 3.26
N LEU A 66 -8.81 -26.71 2.55
CA LEU A 66 -7.59 -26.35 1.83
C LEU A 66 -6.40 -26.15 2.79
N VAL A 67 -6.64 -25.50 3.94
CA VAL A 67 -5.64 -25.36 5.01
C VAL A 67 -5.16 -26.73 5.48
N GLU A 68 -6.08 -27.63 5.82
CA GLU A 68 -5.74 -28.97 6.29
C GLU A 68 -5.03 -29.81 5.21
N TYR A 69 -5.40 -29.64 3.95
CA TYR A 69 -4.73 -30.28 2.83
C TYR A 69 -3.28 -29.80 2.68
N LEU A 70 -3.05 -28.48 2.72
CA LEU A 70 -1.73 -27.87 2.54
C LEU A 70 -0.79 -28.06 3.74
N LYS A 71 -1.32 -28.32 4.95
CA LYS A 71 -0.53 -28.73 6.12
C LYS A 71 0.17 -30.09 5.93
N ARG A 72 -0.31 -30.93 5.01
CA ARG A 72 0.30 -32.24 4.74
C ARG A 72 1.66 -32.08 4.06
N PRO A 73 2.67 -32.89 4.44
CA PRO A 73 3.92 -32.99 3.70
C PRO A 73 3.69 -33.22 2.20
N LEU A 74 4.57 -32.70 1.35
CA LEU A 74 4.44 -32.84 -0.11
C LEU A 74 4.31 -34.29 -0.56
N LYS A 75 5.05 -35.21 0.09
CA LYS A 75 4.96 -36.65 -0.18
C LYS A 75 3.55 -37.20 0.08
N ASP A 76 2.89 -36.72 1.12
CA ASP A 76 1.55 -37.19 1.47
C ASP A 76 0.50 -36.60 0.54
N ARG A 77 0.65 -35.32 0.15
CA ARG A 77 -0.21 -34.69 -0.86
C ARG A 77 -0.17 -35.44 -2.20
N LYS A 78 1.02 -35.81 -2.67
CA LYS A 78 1.22 -36.59 -3.91
C LYS A 78 0.54 -37.97 -3.90
N ASN A 79 0.31 -38.54 -2.73
CA ASN A 79 -0.31 -39.86 -2.56
C ASN A 79 -1.75 -39.78 -2.05
N SER A 80 -2.28 -38.57 -1.81
CA SER A 80 -3.64 -38.37 -1.33
C SER A 80 -4.61 -38.18 -2.49
N ASP A 81 -5.88 -38.43 -2.21
CA ASP A 81 -6.98 -38.12 -3.12
C ASP A 81 -6.92 -36.66 -3.61
N PRO A 82 -7.37 -36.40 -4.86
CA PRO A 82 -7.43 -35.05 -5.39
C PRO A 82 -8.32 -34.16 -4.51
N PHE A 83 -7.90 -32.90 -4.33
CA PHE A 83 -8.66 -31.94 -3.54
C PHE A 83 -9.98 -31.57 -4.22
N PHE A 84 -9.94 -31.38 -5.54
CA PHE A 84 -11.11 -31.20 -6.38
C PHE A 84 -11.49 -32.53 -7.04
N THR A 85 -12.73 -32.96 -6.88
CA THR A 85 -13.24 -34.13 -7.62
C THR A 85 -14.04 -33.65 -8.82
N CYS A 86 -13.89 -34.34 -9.96
CA CYS A 86 -14.80 -34.17 -11.08
C CYS A 86 -16.06 -35.02 -10.83
N PRO A 87 -17.26 -34.45 -10.95
CA PRO A 87 -18.49 -35.22 -10.93
C PRO A 87 -18.47 -36.32 -12.00
N PRO A 88 -18.89 -37.55 -11.66
CA PRO A 88 -18.77 -38.71 -12.55
C PRO A 88 -19.63 -38.65 -13.82
N HIS A 89 -20.47 -37.62 -13.96
CA HIS A 89 -21.34 -37.40 -15.11
C HIS A 89 -20.78 -36.38 -16.13
N LEU A 90 -19.66 -35.73 -15.81
CA LEU A 90 -19.00 -34.83 -16.74
C LEU A 90 -18.00 -35.61 -17.60
N ASP A 91 -18.11 -35.47 -18.91
CA ASP A 91 -17.14 -36.00 -19.87
C ASP A 91 -15.79 -35.29 -19.65
N ASP A 92 -14.67 -36.00 -19.77
CA ASP A 92 -13.30 -35.44 -19.73
C ASP A 92 -13.11 -34.30 -20.74
N ARG A 93 -13.98 -34.23 -21.76
CA ARG A 93 -14.02 -33.14 -22.77
C ARG A 93 -14.81 -31.90 -22.35
N SER A 94 -15.38 -31.88 -21.14
CA SER A 94 -16.18 -30.75 -20.65
C SER A 94 -15.29 -29.55 -20.30
N PRO A 95 -15.68 -28.31 -20.68
CA PRO A 95 -14.89 -27.12 -20.35
C PRO A 95 -14.61 -26.99 -18.84
N GLY A 96 -13.34 -26.88 -18.46
CA GLY A 96 -12.90 -26.68 -17.08
C GLY A 96 -12.48 -27.95 -16.32
N VAL A 97 -12.64 -29.15 -16.89
CA VAL A 97 -12.13 -30.41 -16.30
C VAL A 97 -10.60 -30.41 -16.27
N ASP A 98 -9.95 -30.05 -17.38
CA ASP A 98 -8.49 -29.89 -17.46
C ASP A 98 -7.96 -28.94 -16.38
N SER A 99 -8.70 -27.87 -16.09
CA SER A 99 -8.30 -26.87 -15.10
C SER A 99 -8.45 -27.38 -13.67
N LEU A 100 -9.45 -28.22 -13.36
CA LEU A 100 -9.56 -28.90 -12.07
C LEU A 100 -8.41 -29.88 -11.87
N GLN A 101 -8.03 -30.60 -12.91
CA GLN A 101 -6.85 -31.47 -12.88
C GLN A 101 -5.58 -30.66 -12.63
N LEU A 102 -5.34 -29.59 -13.37
CA LEU A 102 -4.18 -28.71 -13.18
C LEU A 102 -4.15 -28.07 -11.78
N MET A 103 -5.29 -27.71 -11.21
CA MET A 103 -5.37 -27.20 -9.84
C MET A 103 -4.98 -28.28 -8.81
N ASN A 104 -5.40 -29.54 -9.01
CA ASN A 104 -4.98 -30.66 -8.17
C ASN A 104 -3.48 -30.94 -8.30
N GLU A 105 -2.96 -30.98 -9.53
CA GLU A 105 -1.53 -31.16 -9.79
C GLU A 105 -0.70 -30.05 -9.15
N MET A 106 -1.19 -28.80 -9.22
CA MET A 106 -0.59 -27.67 -8.52
C MET A 106 -0.54 -27.93 -7.00
N LEU A 107 -1.68 -28.30 -6.39
CA LEU A 107 -1.75 -28.59 -4.95
C LEU A 107 -0.93 -29.82 -4.52
N GLN A 108 -0.55 -30.71 -5.45
CA GLN A 108 0.32 -31.86 -5.21
C GLN A 108 1.78 -31.60 -5.59
N SER A 109 2.09 -30.41 -6.12
CA SER A 109 3.43 -29.98 -6.50
C SER A 109 4.08 -29.11 -5.41
N ASP A 110 5.39 -28.88 -5.59
CA ASP A 110 6.11 -27.91 -4.78
C ASP A 110 5.68 -26.48 -5.15
N LYS A 111 5.60 -25.59 -4.15
CA LYS A 111 5.13 -24.22 -4.30
C LYS A 111 5.89 -23.42 -5.38
N HIS A 112 7.15 -23.73 -5.64
CA HIS A 112 7.91 -23.03 -6.69
C HIS A 112 7.41 -23.31 -8.12
N TYR A 113 6.67 -24.40 -8.36
CA TYR A 113 6.06 -24.71 -9.65
C TYR A 113 4.65 -24.13 -9.81
N TRP A 114 4.03 -23.64 -8.74
CA TRP A 114 2.65 -23.14 -8.79
C TRP A 114 2.40 -22.05 -9.84
N PRO A 115 3.31 -21.09 -10.09
CA PRO A 115 3.09 -20.08 -11.12
C PRO A 115 2.93 -20.68 -12.52
N GLN A 116 3.65 -21.77 -12.83
CA GLN A 116 3.54 -22.43 -14.12
C GLN A 116 2.15 -23.05 -14.29
N TYR A 117 1.66 -23.79 -13.29
CA TYR A 117 0.31 -24.38 -13.33
C TYR A 117 -0.78 -23.31 -13.50
N ILE A 118 -0.63 -22.16 -12.83
CA ILE A 118 -1.58 -21.04 -12.95
C ILE A 118 -1.57 -20.48 -14.37
N LEU A 119 -0.39 -20.29 -14.95
CA LEU A 119 -0.25 -19.85 -16.34
C LEU A 119 -0.83 -20.88 -17.31
N ASP A 120 -0.61 -22.17 -17.07
CA ASP A 120 -1.17 -23.25 -17.90
C ASP A 120 -2.71 -23.22 -17.85
N ILE A 121 -3.30 -23.03 -16.66
CA ILE A 121 -4.76 -22.87 -16.51
C ILE A 121 -5.26 -21.61 -17.23
N LEU A 122 -4.58 -20.47 -17.09
CA LEU A 122 -4.94 -19.23 -17.78
C LEU A 122 -4.84 -19.35 -19.31
N ASN A 123 -4.01 -20.26 -19.82
CA ASN A 123 -3.90 -20.52 -21.25
C ASN A 123 -5.00 -21.48 -21.77
N THR A 124 -5.70 -22.20 -20.89
CA THR A 124 -6.86 -23.02 -21.29
C THR A 124 -8.04 -22.11 -21.64
N LYS A 125 -8.56 -22.17 -22.87
CA LYS A 125 -9.64 -21.27 -23.32
C LYS A 125 -11.03 -21.88 -23.17
N PRO A 126 -12.04 -21.14 -22.68
CA PRO A 126 -11.97 -19.81 -22.08
C PRO A 126 -11.78 -19.85 -20.55
N SER A 127 -10.57 -19.51 -20.09
CA SER A 127 -10.12 -19.43 -18.69
C SER A 127 -10.99 -18.48 -17.86
N GLU A 128 -11.45 -17.41 -18.48
CA GLU A 128 -12.34 -16.41 -17.89
C GLU A 128 -13.69 -17.01 -17.45
N LYS A 129 -14.11 -18.13 -18.05
CA LYS A 129 -15.39 -18.80 -17.70
C LYS A 129 -15.25 -19.81 -16.57
N ILE A 130 -14.03 -20.04 -16.07
CA ILE A 130 -13.75 -21.02 -15.02
C ILE A 130 -13.91 -20.37 -13.65
N LYS A 131 -15.15 -20.18 -13.20
CA LYS A 131 -15.48 -19.53 -11.92
C LYS A 131 -14.73 -20.13 -10.73
N ASN A 132 -14.65 -21.46 -10.71
CA ASN A 132 -14.00 -22.22 -9.65
C ASN A 132 -12.50 -21.93 -9.56
N PHE A 133 -11.87 -21.67 -10.70
CA PHE A 133 -10.48 -21.26 -10.75
C PHE A 133 -10.30 -19.89 -10.11
N TRP A 134 -11.16 -18.90 -10.40
CA TRP A 134 -11.05 -17.57 -9.79
C TRP A 134 -11.28 -17.59 -8.27
N ALA A 135 -12.25 -18.38 -7.79
CA ALA A 135 -12.46 -18.58 -6.35
C ALA A 135 -11.25 -19.28 -5.69
N PHE A 136 -10.68 -20.28 -6.37
CA PHE A 136 -9.47 -20.96 -5.91
C PHE A 136 -8.26 -20.01 -5.87
N ILE A 137 -8.01 -19.25 -6.94
CA ILE A 137 -6.93 -18.26 -7.04
C ILE A 137 -7.06 -17.21 -5.93
N PHE A 138 -8.27 -16.73 -5.65
CA PHE A 138 -8.51 -15.84 -4.52
C PHE A 138 -8.11 -16.47 -3.18
N ALA A 139 -8.50 -17.73 -2.93
CA ALA A 139 -8.25 -18.41 -1.66
C ALA A 139 -6.78 -18.85 -1.46
N ILE A 140 -6.12 -19.31 -2.53
CA ILE A 140 -4.77 -19.87 -2.47
C ILE A 140 -3.69 -18.80 -2.21
N ALA A 141 -4.00 -17.52 -2.43
CA ALA A 141 -3.10 -16.38 -2.20
C ALA A 141 -2.50 -16.37 -0.78
N ASP A 142 -3.23 -16.87 0.22
CA ASP A 142 -2.77 -16.93 1.61
C ASP A 142 -1.58 -17.87 1.83
N PHE A 143 -1.34 -18.81 0.92
CA PHE A 143 -0.33 -19.86 1.05
C PHE A 143 0.81 -19.71 0.05
N MET A 144 0.72 -18.74 -0.85
CA MET A 144 1.69 -18.52 -1.91
C MET A 144 2.96 -17.87 -1.39
N PRO A 145 4.15 -18.34 -1.79
CA PRO A 145 5.36 -17.61 -1.47
C PRO A 145 5.46 -16.33 -2.29
N THR A 146 6.22 -15.35 -1.82
CA THR A 146 6.38 -14.02 -2.45
C THR A 146 6.56 -14.04 -3.99
N PRO A 147 7.48 -14.85 -4.59
CA PRO A 147 7.60 -14.90 -6.05
C PRO A 147 6.32 -15.36 -6.76
N CYS A 148 5.59 -16.31 -6.16
CA CYS A 148 4.33 -16.79 -6.74
C CYS A 148 3.24 -15.74 -6.70
N LEU A 149 3.16 -14.96 -5.61
CA LEU A 149 2.24 -13.83 -5.51
C LEU A 149 2.50 -12.81 -6.63
N GLN A 150 3.76 -12.40 -6.85
CA GLN A 150 4.10 -11.40 -7.87
C GLN A 150 3.78 -11.90 -9.28
N ILE A 151 4.22 -13.12 -9.63
CA ILE A 151 3.97 -13.70 -10.96
C ILE A 151 2.47 -13.82 -11.21
N THR A 152 1.72 -14.37 -10.24
CA THR A 152 0.27 -14.56 -10.38
C THR A 152 -0.44 -13.22 -10.53
N PHE A 153 -0.11 -12.21 -9.72
CA PHE A 153 -0.70 -10.88 -9.83
C PHE A 153 -0.57 -10.30 -11.25
N PHE A 154 0.63 -10.36 -11.84
CA PHE A 154 0.85 -9.86 -13.20
C PHE A 154 0.20 -10.73 -14.28
N ALA A 155 0.13 -12.05 -14.09
CA ALA A 155 -0.59 -12.96 -14.98
C ALA A 155 -2.09 -12.65 -15.02
N VAL A 156 -2.70 -12.44 -13.85
CA VAL A 156 -4.11 -12.04 -13.70
C VAL A 156 -4.37 -10.69 -14.38
N LEU A 157 -3.46 -9.72 -14.23
CA LEU A 157 -3.54 -8.42 -14.91
C LEU A 157 -3.46 -8.54 -16.44
N LYS A 158 -2.64 -9.46 -16.95
CA LYS A 158 -2.54 -9.73 -18.40
C LYS A 158 -3.85 -10.32 -18.91
N GLU A 159 -4.46 -11.22 -18.14
CA GLU A 159 -5.73 -11.83 -18.50
C GLU A 159 -6.90 -10.84 -18.48
N GLN A 160 -6.95 -9.93 -17.51
CA GLN A 160 -7.96 -8.87 -17.45
C GLN A 160 -8.00 -8.03 -18.74
N LYS A 161 -6.86 -7.87 -19.43
CA LYS A 161 -6.77 -7.11 -20.69
C LYS A 161 -7.29 -7.89 -21.90
N ASN A 162 -7.45 -9.22 -21.80
CA ASN A 162 -7.87 -10.10 -22.88
C ASN A 162 -9.39 -10.36 -22.91
N ILE A 163 -10.16 -9.83 -21.93
CA ILE A 163 -11.60 -10.08 -21.82
C ILE A 163 -12.33 -9.60 -23.09
N PRO A 164 -13.10 -10.48 -23.77
CA PRO A 164 -13.89 -10.12 -24.94
C PRO A 164 -14.88 -8.98 -24.67
N SER A 165 -15.14 -8.17 -25.68
CA SER A 165 -16.09 -7.05 -25.58
C SER A 165 -17.55 -7.53 -25.57
N GLY A 166 -18.10 -7.80 -24.38
CA GLY A 166 -19.53 -7.93 -24.10
C GLY A 166 -19.87 -7.19 -22.80
N PHE A 167 -20.92 -6.36 -22.77
CA PHE A 167 -21.12 -5.38 -21.69
C PHE A 167 -21.29 -6.01 -20.30
N ASP A 168 -22.18 -6.99 -20.16
CA ASP A 168 -22.50 -7.59 -18.85
C ASP A 168 -21.41 -8.55 -18.34
N ASP A 169 -20.90 -9.43 -19.21
CA ASP A 169 -19.83 -10.38 -18.84
C ASP A 169 -18.53 -9.64 -18.50
N LYS A 170 -18.23 -8.54 -19.20
CA LYS A 170 -17.04 -7.73 -18.93
C LYS A 170 -17.12 -7.01 -17.58
N ILE A 171 -18.28 -6.47 -17.21
CA ILE A 171 -18.46 -5.81 -15.91
C ILE A 171 -18.27 -6.83 -14.78
N LYS A 172 -18.93 -7.98 -14.87
CA LYS A 172 -18.83 -9.05 -13.85
C LYS A 172 -17.40 -9.58 -13.72
N MET A 173 -16.74 -9.88 -14.83
CA MET A 173 -15.37 -10.37 -14.80
C MET A 173 -14.39 -9.32 -14.29
N ASN A 174 -14.56 -8.05 -14.65
CA ASN A 174 -13.71 -6.98 -14.11
C ASN A 174 -13.78 -6.89 -12.58
N GLY A 175 -14.98 -7.04 -11.98
CA GLY A 175 -15.11 -7.09 -10.52
C GLY A 175 -14.30 -8.25 -9.92
N ILE A 176 -14.38 -9.45 -10.50
CA ILE A 176 -13.59 -10.62 -10.08
C ILE A 176 -12.09 -10.33 -10.14
N PHE A 177 -11.61 -9.79 -11.27
CA PHE A 177 -10.20 -9.44 -11.45
C PHE A 177 -9.73 -8.41 -10.42
N GLU A 178 -10.52 -7.36 -10.17
CA GLU A 178 -10.22 -6.33 -9.18
C GLU A 178 -10.07 -6.93 -7.78
N HIS A 179 -10.97 -7.83 -7.38
CA HIS A 179 -10.89 -8.50 -6.08
C HIS A 179 -9.69 -9.43 -5.95
N VAL A 180 -9.38 -10.21 -6.99
CA VAL A 180 -8.19 -11.07 -7.00
C VAL A 180 -6.93 -10.21 -6.92
N LEU A 181 -6.79 -9.19 -7.78
CA LEU A 181 -5.63 -8.29 -7.75
C LEU A 181 -5.48 -7.61 -6.39
N TYR A 182 -6.57 -7.13 -5.80
CA TYR A 182 -6.56 -6.54 -4.45
C TYR A 182 -6.07 -7.54 -3.40
N ARG A 183 -6.57 -8.78 -3.40
CA ARG A 183 -6.13 -9.82 -2.45
C ARG A 183 -4.63 -10.08 -2.57
N TYR A 184 -4.12 -10.21 -3.80
CA TYR A 184 -2.70 -10.46 -4.05
C TYR A 184 -1.83 -9.26 -3.66
N ALA A 185 -2.27 -8.04 -3.94
CA ALA A 185 -1.57 -6.83 -3.50
C ALA A 185 -1.51 -6.73 -1.96
N LYS A 186 -2.62 -7.01 -1.26
CA LYS A 186 -2.66 -7.07 0.21
C LYS A 186 -1.68 -8.11 0.76
N ARG A 187 -1.70 -9.33 0.21
CA ARG A 187 -0.77 -10.40 0.60
C ARG A 187 0.69 -10.05 0.32
N MET A 188 0.98 -9.39 -0.80
CA MET A 188 2.33 -8.91 -1.11
C MET A 188 2.80 -7.87 -0.09
N LYS A 189 1.96 -6.89 0.26
CA LYS A 189 2.24 -5.89 1.30
C LYS A 189 2.59 -6.57 2.62
N GLU A 190 1.78 -7.52 3.08
CA GLU A 190 2.05 -8.30 4.29
C GLU A 190 3.42 -9.02 4.24
N HIS A 191 3.80 -9.59 3.09
CA HIS A 191 5.11 -10.23 2.93
C HIS A 191 6.26 -9.23 3.04
N VAL A 192 6.12 -8.02 2.48
CA VAL A 192 7.11 -6.95 2.63
C VAL A 192 7.29 -6.57 4.10
N VAL A 193 6.19 -6.40 4.84
CA VAL A 193 6.22 -6.10 6.29
C VAL A 193 6.96 -7.19 7.06
N LEU A 194 6.65 -8.46 6.78
CA LEU A 194 7.29 -9.60 7.45
C LEU A 194 8.80 -9.65 7.19
N LEU A 195 9.24 -9.34 5.97
CA LEU A 195 10.65 -9.29 5.60
C LEU A 195 11.40 -8.11 6.25
N GLY A 196 10.69 -7.05 6.64
CA GLY A 196 11.26 -5.90 7.36
C GLY A 196 11.49 -6.15 8.86
N ARG A 197 10.74 -7.08 9.49
CA ARG A 197 10.84 -7.33 10.93
C ARG A 197 12.07 -8.17 11.26
N ARG A 198 13.00 -7.60 12.04
CA ARG A 198 14.20 -8.29 12.59
C ARG A 198 13.90 -9.46 13.54
N VAL A 199 12.64 -9.72 13.89
CA VAL A 199 12.30 -10.81 14.81
C VAL A 199 12.41 -12.13 14.06
N VAL A 200 13.61 -12.73 14.17
CA VAL A 200 14.07 -14.02 13.66
C VAL A 200 13.13 -15.21 13.95
N TYR A 201 12.09 -15.04 14.77
CA TYR A 201 11.29 -16.13 15.31
C TYR A 201 10.05 -16.53 14.52
N ILE A 202 9.64 -15.79 13.48
CA ILE A 202 8.54 -16.24 12.61
C ILE A 202 8.91 -15.99 11.14
N LYS A 203 9.93 -16.69 10.64
CA LYS A 203 10.00 -16.91 9.19
C LYS A 203 8.82 -17.80 8.82
N LYS A 204 7.68 -17.20 8.43
CA LYS A 204 6.73 -17.93 7.60
C LYS A 204 7.49 -18.36 6.36
N GLU A 205 7.47 -19.65 6.04
CA GLU A 205 8.14 -20.23 4.86
C GLU A 205 7.76 -19.55 3.54
N GLU A 206 6.69 -18.74 3.56
CA GLU A 206 6.10 -18.04 2.43
C GLU A 206 6.74 -16.67 2.13
N ALA A 207 7.27 -15.96 3.14
CA ALA A 207 7.89 -14.65 2.95
C ALA A 207 9.35 -14.82 2.48
N ILE A 208 9.53 -14.92 1.16
CA ILE A 208 10.84 -15.06 0.50
C ILE A 208 11.26 -13.70 -0.05
N ASP A 209 12.49 -13.29 0.26
CA ASP A 209 13.04 -12.04 -0.27
C ASP A 209 13.37 -12.17 -1.77
N ILE A 210 12.66 -11.36 -2.57
CA ILE A 210 12.83 -11.23 -4.02
C ILE A 210 13.17 -9.80 -4.43
N PHE A 211 13.49 -8.92 -3.49
CA PHE A 211 13.58 -7.47 -3.72
C PHE A 211 15.01 -7.01 -4.00
N THR A 212 15.82 -7.87 -4.61
CA THR A 212 17.12 -7.52 -5.17
C THR A 212 17.07 -7.57 -6.70
N ARG A 213 17.96 -6.84 -7.37
CA ARG A 213 18.05 -6.83 -8.84
C ARG A 213 18.11 -8.24 -9.42
N ASP A 214 19.07 -9.06 -8.98
CA ASP A 214 19.24 -10.45 -9.45
C ASP A 214 17.99 -11.31 -9.28
N LYS A 215 17.19 -11.05 -8.23
CA LYS A 215 15.96 -11.80 -7.97
C LYS A 215 14.82 -11.31 -8.87
N GLN A 216 14.71 -10.01 -9.10
CA GLN A 216 13.72 -9.43 -10.02
C GLN A 216 14.01 -9.81 -11.47
N GLU A 217 15.28 -9.83 -11.89
CA GLU A 217 15.67 -10.30 -13.22
C GLU A 217 15.24 -11.75 -13.47
N LYS A 218 15.32 -12.62 -12.45
CA LYS A 218 14.84 -14.01 -12.53
C LYS A 218 13.32 -14.14 -12.69
N LEU A 219 12.55 -13.09 -12.41
CA LEU A 219 11.11 -13.06 -12.64
C LEU A 219 10.75 -12.70 -14.10
N GLY A 220 11.72 -12.29 -14.91
CA GLY A 220 11.53 -12.04 -16.34
C GLY A 220 10.46 -10.97 -16.63
N GLU A 221 9.44 -11.31 -17.43
CA GLU A 221 8.36 -10.38 -17.78
C GLU A 221 7.51 -9.92 -16.57
N TYR A 222 7.62 -10.63 -15.44
CA TYR A 222 6.89 -10.34 -14.19
C TYR A 222 7.70 -9.47 -13.22
N ALA A 223 8.88 -9.00 -13.61
CA ALA A 223 9.70 -8.12 -12.80
C ALA A 223 9.06 -6.73 -12.62
N ILE A 224 9.29 -6.13 -11.45
CA ILE A 224 8.98 -4.71 -11.23
C ILE A 224 10.01 -3.89 -12.03
N ASN A 225 9.52 -2.96 -12.85
CA ASN A 225 10.37 -2.06 -13.62
C ASN A 225 10.35 -0.67 -12.99
N PHE A 226 11.48 0.01 -12.96
CA PHE A 226 11.57 1.39 -12.51
C PHE A 226 11.46 2.36 -13.68
N GLU A 227 10.98 3.57 -13.41
CA GLU A 227 10.99 4.66 -14.39
C GLU A 227 12.41 5.21 -14.59
N LYS A 228 13.19 5.26 -13.51
CA LYS A 228 14.56 5.77 -13.50
C LYS A 228 15.58 4.67 -13.23
N LYS A 229 16.86 5.00 -13.42
CA LYS A 229 17.97 4.19 -12.95
C LYS A 229 18.32 4.60 -11.52
N TRP A 230 18.33 3.63 -10.62
CA TRP A 230 18.61 3.81 -9.21
C TRP A 230 19.88 3.07 -8.81
N SER A 231 20.51 3.49 -7.71
CA SER A 231 21.62 2.72 -7.14
C SER A 231 21.11 1.37 -6.60
N PRO A 232 21.95 0.33 -6.52
CA PRO A 232 21.51 -1.00 -6.07
C PRO A 232 20.77 -0.99 -4.71
N ASP A 233 21.18 -0.14 -3.76
CA ASP A 233 20.52 -0.04 -2.46
C ASP A 233 19.16 0.66 -2.55
N GLU A 234 19.05 1.70 -3.37
CA GLU A 234 17.78 2.39 -3.65
C GLU A 234 16.80 1.50 -4.42
N GLU A 235 17.30 0.65 -5.32
CA GLU A 235 16.45 -0.34 -6.02
C GLU A 235 15.78 -1.30 -5.05
N VAL A 236 16.49 -1.76 -4.01
CA VAL A 236 15.89 -2.63 -2.97
C VAL A 236 14.74 -1.92 -2.26
N VAL A 237 14.93 -0.64 -1.91
CA VAL A 237 13.89 0.20 -1.31
C VAL A 237 12.68 0.31 -2.24
N LEU A 238 12.92 0.56 -3.53
CA LEU A 238 11.85 0.75 -4.51
C LEU A 238 11.13 -0.54 -4.87
N TYR A 239 11.81 -1.68 -4.92
CA TYR A 239 11.17 -2.98 -5.12
C TYR A 239 10.20 -3.28 -3.98
N LYS A 240 10.62 -3.06 -2.73
CA LYS A 240 9.75 -3.20 -1.55
C LYS A 240 8.59 -2.21 -1.60
N ASN A 241 8.88 -0.95 -1.93
CA ASN A 241 7.85 0.08 -2.03
C ASN A 241 6.78 -0.28 -3.07
N TRP A 242 7.18 -0.69 -4.27
CA TRP A 242 6.23 -1.08 -5.31
C TRP A 242 5.49 -2.37 -5.00
N ALA A 243 6.14 -3.33 -4.33
CA ALA A 243 5.49 -4.55 -3.85
C ALA A 243 4.44 -4.27 -2.77
N SER A 244 4.65 -3.27 -1.91
CA SER A 244 3.63 -2.82 -0.94
C SER A 244 2.47 -2.05 -1.58
N HIS A 245 2.66 -1.52 -2.79
CA HIS A 245 1.68 -0.65 -3.47
C HIS A 245 1.42 -1.12 -4.91
N MET A 246 1.25 -2.43 -5.13
CA MET A 246 1.13 -3.02 -6.48
C MET A 246 -0.02 -2.45 -7.31
N LEU A 247 -1.14 -2.08 -6.67
CA LEU A 247 -2.28 -1.49 -7.36
C LEU A 247 -1.96 -0.09 -7.90
N VAL A 248 -1.20 0.71 -7.14
CA VAL A 248 -0.69 1.99 -7.64
C VAL A 248 0.31 1.76 -8.76
N TYR A 249 1.25 0.83 -8.57
CA TYR A 249 2.29 0.50 -9.55
C TYR A 249 1.74 0.24 -10.96
N ILE A 250 0.64 -0.51 -11.09
CA ILE A 250 0.05 -0.83 -12.40
C ILE A 250 -0.67 0.35 -13.07
N GLN A 251 -1.00 1.39 -12.30
CA GLN A 251 -1.73 2.57 -12.77
C GLN A 251 -0.81 3.76 -13.09
N VAL A 252 0.46 3.70 -12.70
CA VAL A 252 1.43 4.79 -12.86
C VAL A 252 2.51 4.47 -13.89
N LYS A 253 2.91 5.51 -14.64
CA LYS A 253 4.00 5.48 -15.62
C LYS A 253 4.53 6.89 -15.86
N GLY A 254 5.72 7.00 -16.45
CA GLY A 254 6.26 8.28 -16.86
C GLY A 254 6.57 9.18 -15.66
N PRO A 255 6.41 10.50 -15.81
CA PRO A 255 6.81 11.47 -14.78
C PRO A 255 6.21 11.21 -13.39
N ILE A 256 4.96 10.75 -13.30
CA ILE A 256 4.32 10.48 -12.00
C ILE A 256 4.94 9.26 -11.30
N LYS A 257 5.31 8.22 -12.06
CA LYS A 257 6.01 7.07 -11.50
C LYS A 257 7.41 7.48 -11.01
N ALA A 258 8.12 8.25 -11.83
CA ALA A 258 9.40 8.86 -11.48
C ALA A 258 9.33 9.70 -10.20
N LEU A 259 8.25 10.47 -10.01
CA LEU A 259 8.02 11.28 -8.82
C LEU A 259 7.79 10.41 -7.57
N LEU A 260 6.94 9.39 -7.68
CA LEU A 260 6.68 8.45 -6.58
C LEU A 260 7.93 7.67 -6.17
N GLU A 261 8.77 7.25 -7.12
CA GLU A 261 10.06 6.61 -6.82
C GLU A 261 10.99 7.58 -6.07
N THR A 262 11.08 8.83 -6.52
CA THR A 262 11.88 9.87 -5.88
C THR A 262 11.43 10.10 -4.43
N GLN A 263 10.12 10.23 -4.25
CA GLN A 263 9.48 10.41 -2.95
C GLN A 263 9.76 9.24 -2.01
N ALA A 264 9.69 7.99 -2.50
CA ALA A 264 9.99 6.80 -1.71
C ALA A 264 11.45 6.77 -1.23
N ILE A 265 12.41 7.17 -2.07
CA ILE A 265 13.81 7.28 -1.66
C ILE A 265 14.00 8.42 -0.63
N GLN A 266 13.38 9.59 -0.84
CA GLN A 266 13.42 10.67 0.14
C GLN A 266 12.89 10.21 1.50
N ALA A 267 11.73 9.55 1.53
CA ALA A 267 11.14 8.98 2.73
C ALA A 267 12.07 7.96 3.41
N SER A 268 12.72 7.11 2.63
CA SER A 268 13.67 6.11 3.12
C SER A 268 14.94 6.74 3.72
N LEU A 269 15.43 7.84 3.14
CA LEU A 269 16.58 8.57 3.68
C LEU A 269 16.24 9.26 5.01
N ILE A 270 14.99 9.71 5.19
CA ILE A 270 14.51 10.31 6.43
C ILE A 270 14.33 9.24 7.53
N THR A 271 13.79 8.07 7.17
CA THR A 271 13.38 7.02 8.14
C THR A 271 14.46 5.99 8.49
N SER A 272 15.55 5.90 7.71
CA SER A 272 16.68 4.99 7.99
C SER A 272 17.49 5.36 9.24
N TYR A 273 17.15 6.46 9.91
CA TYR A 273 17.81 6.93 11.12
C TYR A 273 16.83 6.91 12.29
N ASN A 274 17.34 6.52 13.46
CA ASN A 274 16.55 6.51 14.70
C ASN A 274 15.96 7.91 14.91
N ARG A 275 14.65 8.02 15.15
CA ARG A 275 13.97 9.31 15.43
C ARG A 275 14.62 10.07 16.60
N ASP A 276 15.37 9.36 17.44
CA ASP A 276 16.12 9.89 18.59
C ASP A 276 17.41 10.63 18.20
N ASP A 277 17.94 10.47 16.97
CA ASP A 277 19.13 11.17 16.48
C ASP A 277 18.78 12.26 15.44
N ARG A 278 18.04 13.27 15.91
CA ARG A 278 17.59 14.42 15.12
C ARG A 278 18.73 15.21 14.50
N ALA A 279 19.89 15.27 15.17
CA ALA A 279 21.08 15.92 14.65
C ALA A 279 21.55 15.25 13.35
N GLN A 280 21.43 13.92 13.26
CA GLN A 280 21.79 13.18 12.05
C GLN A 280 20.75 13.31 10.92
N CYS A 281 19.46 13.41 11.26
CA CYS A 281 18.41 13.81 10.29
C CYS A 281 18.70 15.20 9.69
N LEU A 282 19.15 16.15 10.52
CA LEU A 282 19.63 17.48 10.11
C LEU A 282 21.01 17.47 9.42
N VAL A 283 21.71 16.36 9.28
CA VAL A 283 22.89 16.30 8.40
C VAL A 283 22.48 15.78 7.02
N ASN A 284 21.46 14.93 6.97
CA ASN A 284 21.03 14.27 5.73
C ASN A 284 20.06 15.07 4.87
N TRP A 285 19.19 15.87 5.47
CA TRP A 285 18.33 16.84 4.74
C TRP A 285 19.14 17.88 3.93
N GLU A 286 20.32 18.30 4.43
CA GLU A 286 21.32 19.18 3.80
C GLU A 286 22.29 18.37 2.95
N GLY A 287 22.24 17.04 3.07
CA GLY A 287 22.99 16.12 2.26
C GLY A 287 22.68 16.32 0.78
N GLU A 288 23.74 16.35 -0.03
CA GLU A 288 23.66 16.61 -1.46
C GLU A 288 22.66 15.68 -2.17
N ARG A 289 22.57 14.42 -1.72
CA ARG A 289 21.65 13.44 -2.29
C ARG A 289 20.19 13.81 -2.05
N PHE A 290 19.82 14.20 -0.83
CA PHE A 290 18.44 14.58 -0.53
C PHE A 290 18.05 15.84 -1.29
N GLN A 291 18.92 16.86 -1.31
CA GLN A 291 18.70 18.11 -2.04
C GLN A 291 18.54 17.88 -3.55
N ALA A 292 19.33 16.97 -4.13
CA ALA A 292 19.19 16.59 -5.53
C ALA A 292 17.83 15.94 -5.82
N LEU A 293 17.37 15.03 -4.97
CA LEU A 293 16.06 14.37 -5.10
C LEU A 293 14.91 15.37 -4.93
N ALA A 294 15.00 16.27 -3.95
CA ALA A 294 14.02 17.32 -3.72
C ALA A 294 13.87 18.25 -4.93
N LYS A 295 14.99 18.70 -5.49
CA LYS A 295 15.01 19.50 -6.71
C LYS A 295 14.37 18.76 -7.88
N GLU A 296 14.73 17.50 -8.07
CA GLU A 296 14.19 16.68 -9.16
C GLU A 296 12.67 16.47 -9.02
N ALA A 297 12.18 16.22 -7.80
CA ALA A 297 10.76 16.13 -7.51
C ALA A 297 10.02 17.43 -7.87
N VAL A 298 10.58 18.58 -7.47
CA VAL A 298 10.03 19.91 -7.83
C VAL A 298 10.02 20.11 -9.35
N ASP A 299 11.10 19.78 -10.05
CA ASP A 299 11.19 19.92 -11.51
C ASP A 299 10.10 19.08 -12.23
N ILE A 300 9.84 17.86 -11.74
CA ILE A 300 8.75 17.01 -12.25
C ILE A 300 7.37 17.63 -11.96
N ILE A 301 7.15 18.15 -10.75
CA ILE A 301 5.88 18.79 -10.37
C ILE A 301 5.60 20.02 -11.23
N GLN A 302 6.61 20.87 -11.45
CA GLN A 302 6.48 22.09 -12.25
C GLN A 302 6.18 21.78 -13.73
N SER A 303 6.79 20.74 -14.28
CA SER A 303 6.57 20.32 -15.67
C SER A 303 5.32 19.46 -15.88
N SER A 304 4.69 18.96 -14.82
CA SER A 304 3.51 18.09 -14.89
C SER A 304 2.23 18.86 -15.23
N SER A 305 1.32 18.20 -15.96
CA SER A 305 -0.02 18.72 -16.24
C SER A 305 -0.93 18.61 -15.02
N LYS A 306 -1.99 19.44 -14.93
CA LYS A 306 -3.00 19.36 -13.87
C LYS A 306 -3.55 17.94 -13.69
N HIS A 307 -3.85 17.25 -14.79
CA HIS A 307 -4.34 15.87 -14.75
C HIS A 307 -3.34 14.90 -14.10
N SER A 308 -2.05 15.07 -14.39
CA SER A 308 -0.99 14.23 -13.82
C SER A 308 -0.81 14.50 -12.33
N LEU A 309 -0.90 15.78 -11.91
CA LEU A 309 -0.83 16.17 -10.50
C LEU A 309 -2.03 15.66 -9.72
N ASN A 310 -3.26 15.79 -10.25
CA ASN A 310 -4.44 15.23 -9.61
C ASN A 310 -4.34 13.71 -9.42
N LYS A 311 -3.79 12.99 -10.42
CA LYS A 311 -3.51 11.55 -10.30
C LYS A 311 -2.47 11.28 -9.23
N PHE A 312 -1.37 12.05 -9.21
CA PHE A 312 -0.35 11.92 -8.19
C PHE A 312 -0.96 12.06 -6.80
N GLU A 313 -1.72 13.13 -6.54
CA GLU A 313 -2.41 13.35 -5.26
C GLU A 313 -3.36 12.21 -4.87
N MET A 314 -4.12 11.68 -5.83
CA MET A 314 -5.00 10.54 -5.59
C MET A 314 -4.22 9.32 -5.06
N TYR A 315 -2.99 9.10 -5.53
CA TYR A 315 -2.16 7.99 -5.05
C TYR A 315 -1.52 8.25 -3.69
N GLN A 316 -1.49 9.50 -3.21
CA GLN A 316 -0.80 9.85 -1.96
C GLN A 316 -1.51 9.26 -0.74
N SER A 317 -2.82 9.00 -0.81
CA SER A 317 -3.58 8.34 0.27
C SER A 317 -3.11 6.92 0.55
N GLU A 318 -2.46 6.27 -0.41
CA GLU A 318 -1.94 4.90 -0.26
C GLU A 318 -0.63 4.86 0.54
N TYR A 319 0.05 6.00 0.69
CA TYR A 319 1.36 6.08 1.34
C TYR A 319 1.24 6.71 2.73
N SER A 320 1.86 6.07 3.73
CA SER A 320 1.98 6.65 5.08
C SER A 320 2.76 7.97 5.11
N TYR A 321 3.53 8.24 4.06
CA TYR A 321 4.31 9.47 3.85
C TYR A 321 3.78 10.33 2.71
N GLY A 322 2.52 10.12 2.32
CA GLY A 322 1.88 10.86 1.23
C GLY A 322 1.84 12.36 1.50
N ILE A 323 2.15 13.15 0.48
CA ILE A 323 2.01 14.61 0.47
C ILE A 323 0.70 15.00 -0.21
N SER A 324 0.00 16.01 0.29
CA SER A 324 -1.28 16.44 -0.30
C SER A 324 -1.33 17.96 -0.41
N SER A 325 -1.98 18.47 -1.45
CA SER A 325 -2.15 19.91 -1.64
C SER A 325 -3.35 20.49 -0.91
N TYR A 326 -4.16 19.66 -0.22
CA TYR A 326 -5.38 19.99 0.53
C TYR A 326 -5.94 21.40 0.27
N TRP A 327 -7.09 21.50 -0.41
CA TRP A 327 -7.80 22.75 -0.72
C TRP A 327 -7.25 23.58 -1.89
N ALA A 328 -6.16 23.14 -2.56
CA ALA A 328 -5.72 23.75 -3.80
C ALA A 328 -6.56 23.27 -5.00
N TYR A 329 -7.31 24.17 -5.63
CA TYR A 329 -8.13 23.87 -6.81
C TYR A 329 -7.43 24.28 -8.12
N GLU A 330 -6.58 25.30 -8.05
CA GLU A 330 -5.84 25.83 -9.18
C GLU A 330 -4.51 25.10 -9.34
N VAL A 331 -4.12 24.82 -10.58
CA VAL A 331 -2.91 24.03 -10.89
C VAL A 331 -1.64 24.66 -10.32
N GLU A 332 -1.56 25.99 -10.34
CA GLU A 332 -0.41 26.72 -9.79
C GLU A 332 -0.32 26.59 -8.27
N ASP A 333 -1.46 26.53 -7.58
CA ASP A 333 -1.48 26.37 -6.13
C ASP A 333 -1.16 24.93 -5.75
N ILE A 334 -1.64 23.94 -6.52
CA ILE A 334 -1.24 22.53 -6.37
C ILE A 334 0.28 22.40 -6.52
N ARG A 335 0.87 22.99 -7.57
CA ARG A 335 2.32 22.98 -7.79
C ARG A 335 3.11 23.58 -6.64
N LYS A 336 2.65 24.71 -6.09
CA LYS A 336 3.31 25.34 -4.94
C LYS A 336 3.30 24.43 -3.72
N VAL A 337 2.14 23.88 -3.37
CA VAL A 337 2.01 23.07 -2.15
C VAL A 337 2.79 21.75 -2.28
N LEU A 338 2.64 21.04 -3.40
CA LEU A 338 3.39 19.80 -3.63
C LEU A 338 4.90 20.05 -3.74
N GLY A 339 5.31 21.12 -4.42
CA GLY A 339 6.72 21.50 -4.53
C GLY A 339 7.33 21.87 -3.16
N PHE A 340 6.59 22.58 -2.34
CA PHE A 340 6.99 22.90 -0.97
C PHE A 340 7.16 21.62 -0.14
N TRP A 341 6.18 20.72 -0.13
CA TRP A 341 6.29 19.46 0.63
C TRP A 341 7.38 18.53 0.12
N SER A 342 7.65 18.51 -1.19
CA SER A 342 8.74 17.72 -1.76
C SER A 342 10.12 18.27 -1.37
N THR A 343 10.22 19.58 -1.17
CA THR A 343 11.43 20.27 -0.69
C THR A 343 11.62 20.07 0.81
N TYR A 344 10.55 20.18 1.58
CA TYR A 344 10.54 20.16 3.04
C TYR A 344 9.94 18.88 3.62
N MET A 345 10.21 17.75 2.96
CA MET A 345 9.66 16.44 3.34
C MET A 345 9.99 16.02 4.79
N PRO A 346 11.19 16.31 5.36
CA PRO A 346 11.45 16.00 6.76
C PRO A 346 10.51 16.76 7.71
N PHE A 347 10.31 18.05 7.46
CA PHE A 347 9.36 18.87 8.23
C PHE A 347 7.93 18.35 8.07
N HIS A 348 7.53 17.95 6.84
CA HIS A 348 6.26 17.27 6.60
C HIS A 348 6.10 16.02 7.46
N PHE A 349 7.13 15.16 7.54
CA PHE A 349 7.09 13.96 8.38
C PHE A 349 6.89 14.29 9.85
N ASP A 350 7.65 15.26 10.38
CA ASP A 350 7.54 15.63 11.80
C ASP A 350 6.13 16.11 12.17
N ILE A 351 5.44 16.83 11.26
CA ILE A 351 4.07 17.32 11.51
C ILE A 351 2.99 16.26 11.25
N GLN A 352 3.22 15.30 10.34
CA GLN A 352 2.21 14.30 9.95
C GLN A 352 1.82 13.39 11.11
N PHE A 353 2.76 13.09 12.01
CA PHE A 353 2.55 12.24 13.17
C PHE A 353 2.01 12.97 14.41
N HIS A 354 1.68 14.26 14.29
CA HIS A 354 1.07 15.02 15.40
C HIS A 354 -0.39 14.59 15.62
N PRO A 355 -0.82 14.27 16.86
CA PRO A 355 -2.24 14.01 17.16
C PRO A 355 -3.11 15.22 16.79
N GLY A 356 -4.23 15.04 16.08
CA GLY A 356 -5.09 16.16 15.66
C GLY A 356 -4.60 16.96 14.44
N SER A 357 -3.63 16.44 13.67
CA SER A 357 -2.91 17.17 12.60
C SER A 357 -3.72 17.59 11.36
N TRP A 358 -4.93 17.10 11.13
CA TRP A 358 -5.63 17.34 9.85
C TRP A 358 -5.93 18.83 9.59
N LYS A 359 -6.46 19.56 10.59
CA LYS A 359 -6.74 20.99 10.44
C LYS A 359 -5.47 21.83 10.40
N PRO A 360 -4.46 21.64 11.27
CA PRO A 360 -3.19 22.34 11.17
C PRO A 360 -2.47 22.14 9.81
N TYR A 361 -2.59 20.95 9.21
CA TYR A 361 -2.11 20.68 7.83
C TYR A 361 -2.76 21.59 6.79
N SER A 362 -4.08 21.75 6.87
CA SER A 362 -4.82 22.60 5.94
C SER A 362 -4.40 24.08 6.04
N PHE A 363 -4.03 24.56 7.23
CA PHE A 363 -3.52 25.92 7.42
C PHE A 363 -2.17 26.15 6.75
N LEU A 364 -1.26 25.17 6.84
CA LEU A 364 0.02 25.26 6.14
C LEU A 364 -0.18 25.33 4.62
N ALA A 365 -1.12 24.58 4.06
CA ALA A 365 -1.46 24.72 2.64
C ALA A 365 -1.89 26.16 2.30
N PHE A 366 -2.73 26.80 3.12
CA PHE A 366 -3.12 28.21 2.94
C PHE A 366 -1.97 29.22 3.13
N LEU A 367 -0.97 28.89 3.95
CA LEU A 367 0.24 29.70 4.09
C LEU A 367 1.14 29.55 2.85
N ILE A 368 1.30 28.33 2.34
CA ILE A 368 2.13 28.01 1.16
C ILE A 368 1.54 28.60 -0.12
N MET A 369 0.22 28.51 -0.31
CA MET A 369 -0.47 29.10 -1.47
C MET A 369 -0.37 30.63 -1.49
N ASP A 370 -0.09 31.25 -0.34
CA ASP A 370 -0.13 32.69 -0.19
C ASP A 370 0.95 33.39 -1.01
N LYS A 371 0.53 34.38 -1.81
CA LYS A 371 1.46 35.22 -2.56
C LYS A 371 2.11 36.20 -1.59
N THR A 372 3.28 35.84 -1.09
CA THR A 372 4.12 36.71 -0.26
C THR A 372 5.12 37.44 -1.14
N LYS A 373 5.54 38.64 -0.72
CA LYS A 373 6.67 39.33 -1.37
C LYS A 373 7.94 38.51 -1.11
N ASP A 374 8.79 38.39 -2.12
CA ASP A 374 10.15 37.84 -2.04
C ASP A 374 10.31 36.43 -1.44
N ASN A 375 9.32 35.55 -1.62
CA ASN A 375 9.32 34.17 -1.08
C ASN A 375 9.60 34.13 0.43
N ASP A 376 8.97 35.03 1.21
CA ASP A 376 9.18 35.19 2.65
C ASP A 376 9.05 33.86 3.42
N LEU A 377 8.03 33.05 3.10
CA LEU A 377 7.83 31.74 3.73
C LEU A 377 8.99 30.77 3.50
N GLU A 378 9.55 30.72 2.29
CA GLU A 378 10.69 29.88 1.94
C GLU A 378 11.95 30.28 2.74
N LYS A 379 12.18 31.59 2.87
CA LYS A 379 13.29 32.14 3.65
C LYS A 379 13.14 31.83 5.14
N LEU A 380 11.92 31.98 5.67
CA LEU A 380 11.62 31.67 7.07
C LEU A 380 11.75 30.18 7.34
N MET A 381 11.28 29.32 6.44
CA MET A 381 11.48 27.87 6.55
C MET A 381 12.97 27.54 6.64
N LYS A 382 13.80 28.02 5.71
CA LYS A 382 15.26 27.81 5.75
C LYS A 382 15.94 28.30 7.03
N ARG A 383 15.42 29.35 7.68
CA ARG A 383 15.92 29.86 8.96
C ARG A 383 15.41 29.07 10.16
N PHE A 384 14.18 28.57 10.10
CA PHE A 384 13.56 27.79 11.16
C PHE A 384 14.11 26.38 11.23
N LEU A 385 14.31 25.79 10.06
CA LEU A 385 14.79 24.44 9.84
C LEU A 385 15.98 24.09 10.78
N PRO A 386 17.09 24.84 10.87
CA PRO A 386 18.23 24.45 11.72
C PRO A 386 17.89 24.36 13.21
N ILE A 387 16.79 24.99 13.62
CA ILE A 387 16.31 25.05 15.00
C ILE A 387 15.40 23.84 15.30
N THR A 388 14.85 23.15 14.28
CA THR A 388 13.88 22.05 14.48
C THR A 388 14.44 20.85 15.22
N ALA A 389 15.77 20.62 15.18
CA ALA A 389 16.40 19.57 16.00
C ALA A 389 16.14 19.73 17.49
N THR A 390 15.92 20.96 17.95
CA THR A 390 15.69 21.28 19.37
C THR A 390 14.21 21.23 19.75
N CYS A 391 13.30 21.18 18.78
CA CYS A 391 11.86 21.06 19.04
C CYS A 391 11.50 19.59 19.34
N GLU A 392 10.42 19.35 20.07
CA GLU A 392 9.81 18.02 20.11
C GLU A 392 8.96 17.80 18.83
N PRO A 393 8.86 16.56 18.29
CA PRO A 393 8.06 16.32 17.09
C PRO A 393 6.59 16.72 17.28
N SER A 394 6.06 16.49 18.48
CA SER A 394 4.71 16.88 18.91
C SER A 394 4.51 18.39 19.08
N THR A 395 5.53 19.22 18.90
CA THR A 395 5.40 20.69 19.03
C THR A 395 6.02 21.44 17.86
N VAL A 396 6.63 20.75 16.89
CA VAL A 396 7.36 21.36 15.78
C VAL A 396 6.48 22.32 14.95
N LEU A 397 5.19 21.99 14.80
CA LEU A 397 4.26 22.84 14.06
C LEU A 397 3.95 24.12 14.83
N VAL A 398 3.68 24.01 16.13
CA VAL A 398 3.44 25.18 16.99
C VAL A 398 4.68 26.07 16.99
N ALA A 399 5.87 25.50 17.18
CA ALA A 399 7.12 26.22 17.13
C ALA A 399 7.35 26.92 15.78
N PHE A 400 6.98 26.28 14.66
CA PHE A 400 7.07 26.90 13.34
C PHE A 400 6.11 28.09 13.19
N LEU A 401 4.86 27.94 13.63
CA LEU A 401 3.87 29.00 13.55
C LEU A 401 4.23 30.19 14.46
N GLU A 402 4.71 29.93 15.68
CA GLU A 402 5.27 30.97 16.55
C GLU A 402 6.47 31.64 15.89
N PHE A 403 7.38 30.87 15.29
CA PHE A 403 8.52 31.43 14.56
C PHE A 403 8.07 32.34 13.41
N LEU A 404 7.08 31.92 12.62
CA LEU A 404 6.49 32.73 11.56
C LEU A 404 5.85 34.01 12.10
N GLU A 405 5.08 33.94 13.20
CA GLU A 405 4.46 35.11 13.80
C GLU A 405 5.49 36.16 14.24
N HIS A 406 6.61 35.73 14.82
CA HIS A 406 7.62 36.64 15.36
C HIS A 406 8.62 37.15 14.31
N ASN A 407 8.92 36.34 13.29
CA ASN A 407 10.05 36.62 12.37
C ASN A 407 9.62 37.05 10.97
N SER A 408 8.34 36.87 10.59
CA SER A 408 7.86 37.25 9.26
C SER A 408 7.79 38.76 9.09
N GLU A 409 8.31 39.28 7.98
CA GLU A 409 8.13 40.68 7.58
C GLU A 409 6.72 40.91 7.00
N SER A 410 6.11 39.87 6.43
CA SER A 410 4.72 39.90 5.97
C SER A 410 3.73 39.94 7.13
N GLN A 411 3.05 41.08 7.32
CA GLN A 411 1.93 41.20 8.28
C GLN A 411 0.84 40.15 8.02
N ARG A 412 0.62 39.78 6.76
CA ARG A 412 -0.37 38.79 6.36
C ARG A 412 0.00 37.39 6.84
N LEU A 413 1.26 36.98 6.70
CA LEU A 413 1.74 35.70 7.24
C LEU A 413 1.66 35.70 8.76
N ARG A 414 2.04 36.78 9.43
CA ARG A 414 1.93 36.90 10.90
C ARG A 414 0.49 36.70 11.38
N THR A 415 -0.48 37.37 10.74
CA THR A 415 -1.90 37.22 11.08
C THR A 415 -2.36 35.78 10.87
N LYS A 416 -2.02 35.15 9.73
CA LYS A 416 -2.40 33.76 9.46
C LYS A 416 -1.77 32.77 10.44
N ALA A 417 -0.51 32.96 10.80
CA ALA A 417 0.18 32.13 11.78
C ALA A 417 -0.50 32.23 13.15
N ARG A 418 -0.84 33.45 13.60
CA ARG A 418 -1.60 33.69 14.83
C ARG A 418 -2.98 33.03 14.81
N ASP A 419 -3.70 33.13 13.69
CA ASP A 419 -5.02 32.51 13.56
C ASP A 419 -4.92 30.99 13.63
N ALA A 420 -3.88 30.39 13.02
CA ALA A 420 -3.61 28.95 13.13
C ALA A 420 -3.27 28.54 14.58
N LEU A 421 -2.44 29.31 15.29
CA LEU A 421 -2.09 29.06 16.69
C LEU A 421 -3.32 29.06 17.60
N LYS A 422 -4.21 30.06 17.48
CA LYS A 422 -5.46 30.13 18.25
C LYS A 422 -6.35 28.91 18.08
N ILE A 423 -6.39 28.36 16.86
CA ILE A 423 -7.19 27.18 16.58
C ILE A 423 -6.58 25.95 17.28
N ILE A 424 -5.27 25.76 17.16
CA ILE A 424 -4.55 24.67 17.84
C ILE A 424 -4.77 24.75 19.36
N GLU A 425 -4.70 25.95 19.95
CA GLU A 425 -4.96 26.18 21.37
C GLU A 425 -6.40 25.83 21.77
N SER A 426 -7.39 26.23 20.96
CA SER A 426 -8.80 25.93 21.22
C SER A 426 -9.11 24.43 21.20
N GLU A 427 -8.42 23.67 20.36
CA GLU A 427 -8.59 22.21 20.26
C GLU A 427 -7.98 21.48 21.45
N HIS A 428 -6.79 21.90 21.89
CA HIS A 428 -6.17 21.36 23.11
C HIS A 428 -7.03 21.61 24.35
N GLN A 429 -7.77 22.72 24.38
CA GLN A 429 -8.72 23.00 25.47
C GLN A 429 -9.94 22.07 25.40
N GLN A 430 -10.48 21.84 24.20
CA GLN A 430 -11.63 20.94 24.02
C GLN A 430 -11.28 19.49 24.36
N GLU A 431 -10.13 18.97 23.92
CA GLU A 431 -9.70 17.59 24.22
C GLU A 431 -9.51 17.35 25.73
N LYS A 432 -9.03 18.36 26.48
CA LYS A 432 -8.93 18.29 27.94
C LYS A 432 -10.29 18.21 28.61
N VAL A 433 -11.26 19.01 28.14
CA VAL A 433 -12.64 18.99 28.66
C VAL A 433 -13.29 17.64 28.40
N ASP A 434 -13.17 17.11 27.19
CA ASP A 434 -13.76 15.82 26.81
C ASP A 434 -13.13 14.66 27.60
N SER A 435 -11.81 14.69 27.81
CA SER A 435 -11.08 13.70 28.61
C SER A 435 -11.50 13.71 30.08
N GLU A 436 -11.69 14.89 30.66
CA GLU A 436 -12.19 15.04 32.04
C GLU A 436 -13.64 14.56 32.19
N GLU A 437 -14.51 14.80 31.21
CA GLU A 437 -15.89 14.30 31.23
C GLU A 437 -15.95 12.77 31.14
N VAL A 438 -15.12 12.16 30.29
CA VAL A 438 -15.01 10.70 30.18
C VAL A 438 -14.50 10.10 31.50
N PHE A 439 -13.50 10.73 32.13
CA PHE A 439 -12.99 10.30 33.43
C PHE A 439 -14.05 10.42 34.53
N LYS A 440 -14.78 11.55 34.59
CA LYS A 440 -15.89 11.76 35.53
C LYS A 440 -17.04 10.77 35.32
N LYS A 441 -17.33 10.38 34.07
CA LYS A 441 -18.35 9.34 33.76
C LYS A 441 -17.91 7.96 34.21
N LYS A 442 -16.65 7.57 33.99
CA LYS A 442 -16.11 6.28 34.47
C LYS A 442 -16.10 6.19 36.00
N ALA A 443 -15.65 7.24 36.68
CA ALA A 443 -15.63 7.29 38.14
C ALA A 443 -17.04 7.18 38.78
N LYS A 444 -18.09 7.59 38.07
CA LYS A 444 -19.49 7.44 38.51
C LYS A 444 -20.08 6.04 38.26
N MET A 445 -19.45 5.20 37.43
CA MET A 445 -19.91 3.83 37.16
C MET A 445 -19.25 2.79 38.08
N GLU A 446 -18.18 3.16 38.78
CA GLU A 446 -17.43 2.29 39.70
C GLU A 446 -17.83 2.47 41.19
N VAL A 447 -18.85 3.31 41.45
CA VAL A 447 -19.51 3.49 42.76
C VAL A 447 -20.95 3.00 42.65
#